data_AF-A0A1B6F3Y8-F1
#
_entry.id   AF-A0A1B6F3Y8-F1
#
_cell.length_a   1.000
_cell.length_b   1.000
_cell.length_c   1.000
_cell.angle_alpha   90.00
_cell.angle_beta   90.00
_cell.angle_gamma   90.00
#
_symmetry.space_group_name_H-M   'P 1'
#
loop_
_entity.id
_entity.type
_entity.pdbx_description
1 polymer ?
#
loop_
_entity_poly.entity_id
_entity_poly.type
_entity_poly.pdbx_seq_one_letter_code
_entity_poly.pdbx_strand_id
1 'polypeptide(L)'
;TSGLDSFLSSSQARFIYEDYISILSPKEVSLDSRVREIVNKNMVAPTPHTFDEAQLQIYTLMHRDSYPRFINSALFKQLAQLGNNNGDGGASAGASGTATPTSA
;
A
#
# COMPACT_ATOMS: atom_id res chain seq x y z
N THR A 1 -21.87 -12.22 -24.55
CA THR A 1 -20.86 -11.25 -24.06
C THR A 1 -20.07 -11.77 -22.86
N SER A 2 -20.59 -12.75 -22.10
CA SER A 2 -20.01 -13.33 -20.88
C SER A 2 -18.75 -14.20 -21.01
N GLY A 3 -18.34 -14.59 -22.22
CA GLY A 3 -17.17 -15.46 -22.43
C GLY A 3 -15.81 -14.74 -22.35
N LEU A 4 -15.75 -13.46 -22.73
CA LEU A 4 -14.52 -12.66 -22.62
C LEU A 4 -14.21 -12.29 -21.16
N ASP A 5 -15.24 -11.95 -20.38
CA ASP A 5 -15.08 -11.56 -18.97
C ASP A 5 -14.49 -12.69 -18.12
N SER A 6 -14.88 -13.93 -18.41
CA SER A 6 -14.33 -15.12 -17.74
C SER A 6 -12.85 -15.37 -18.08
N PHE A 7 -12.46 -15.15 -19.34
CA PHE A 7 -11.05 -15.29 -19.76
C PHE A 7 -10.16 -14.19 -19.17
N LEU A 8 -10.64 -12.94 -19.17
CA LEU A 8 -9.96 -11.79 -18.55
C LEU A 8 -9.81 -11.98 -17.03
N SER A 9 -10.85 -12.49 -16.35
CA SER A 9 -10.78 -12.83 -14.94
C SER A 9 -9.72 -13.92 -14.66
N SER A 10 -9.66 -14.94 -15.52
CA SER A 10 -8.69 -16.03 -15.38
C SER A 10 -7.24 -15.59 -15.62
N SER A 11 -7.00 -14.74 -16.62
CA SER A 11 -5.67 -14.20 -16.91
C SER A 11 -5.20 -13.24 -15.82
N GLN A 12 -6.10 -12.39 -15.32
CA GLN A 12 -5.80 -11.49 -14.21
C GLN A 12 -5.52 -12.26 -12.91
N ALA A 13 -6.28 -13.32 -12.62
CA ALA A 13 -6.03 -14.17 -11.46
C ALA A 13 -4.64 -14.82 -11.51
N ARG A 14 -4.21 -15.31 -12.69
CA ARG A 14 -2.84 -15.83 -12.86
C ARG A 14 -1.78 -14.78 -12.64
N PHE A 15 -1.97 -13.57 -13.16
CA PHE A 15 -1.03 -12.47 -12.94
C PHE A 15 -0.86 -12.18 -11.44
N ILE A 16 -1.96 -12.07 -10.70
CA ILE A 16 -1.92 -11.84 -9.25
C ILE A 16 -1.22 -12.99 -8.52
N TYR A 17 -1.51 -14.23 -8.93
CA TYR A 17 -0.90 -15.42 -8.34
C TYR A 17 0.62 -15.45 -8.53
N GLU A 18 1.09 -15.27 -9.75
CA GLU A 18 2.52 -15.29 -10.07
C GLU A 18 3.28 -14.14 -9.39
N ASP A 19 2.73 -12.92 -9.40
CA ASP A 19 3.43 -11.76 -8.84
C ASP A 19 3.36 -11.70 -7.30
N TYR A 20 2.27 -12.12 -6.66
CA TYR A 20 2.08 -11.84 -5.22
C TYR A 20 1.92 -13.10 -4.35
N ILE A 21 1.49 -14.23 -4.90
CA ILE A 21 1.21 -15.45 -4.11
C ILE A 21 2.36 -16.46 -4.22
N SER A 22 2.98 -16.53 -5.40
CA SER A 22 4.07 -17.45 -5.71
C SER A 22 5.27 -17.23 -4.78
N ILE A 23 5.76 -18.33 -4.19
CA ILE A 23 6.94 -18.33 -3.31
C ILE A 23 8.25 -17.97 -4.01
N LEU A 24 8.22 -17.93 -5.34
CA LEU A 24 9.37 -17.59 -6.17
C LEU A 24 9.33 -16.12 -6.58
N SER A 25 8.26 -15.39 -6.24
CA SER A 25 8.12 -14.00 -6.64
C SER A 25 8.90 -13.06 -5.72
N PRO A 26 9.62 -12.07 -6.28
CA PRO A 26 10.23 -11.01 -5.48
C PRO A 26 9.21 -10.09 -4.78
N LYS A 27 7.93 -10.15 -5.18
CA LYS A 27 6.84 -9.37 -4.58
C LYS A 27 5.88 -10.24 -3.76
N GLU A 28 6.32 -11.45 -3.38
CA GLU A 28 5.53 -12.35 -2.54
C GLU A 28 5.04 -11.61 -1.28
N VAL A 29 3.73 -11.68 -1.06
CA VAL A 29 3.13 -11.17 0.17
C VAL A 29 3.12 -12.27 1.24
N SER A 30 3.36 -11.87 2.49
CA SER A 30 3.34 -12.81 3.62
C SER A 30 1.93 -13.34 3.85
N LEU A 31 1.70 -14.61 3.49
CA LEU A 31 0.45 -15.33 3.72
C LEU A 31 0.66 -16.52 4.66
N ASP A 32 -0.38 -16.85 5.43
CA ASP A 32 -0.37 -18.11 6.18
C ASP A 32 -0.55 -19.31 5.23
N SER A 33 -0.07 -20.48 5.67
CA SER A 33 -0.08 -21.69 4.86
C SER A 33 -1.49 -22.14 4.47
N ARG A 34 -2.50 -21.91 5.33
CA ARG A 34 -3.90 -22.31 5.09
C ARG A 34 -4.51 -21.47 3.97
N VAL A 35 -4.34 -20.15 4.03
CA VAL A 35 -4.82 -19.18 3.04
C VAL A 35 -4.18 -19.44 1.69
N ARG A 36 -2.86 -19.72 1.66
CA ARG A 36 -2.17 -20.13 0.44
C ARG A 36 -2.77 -21.39 -0.17
N GLU A 37 -3.04 -22.41 0.63
CA GLU A 37 -3.67 -23.65 0.13
C GLU A 37 -5.06 -23.39 -0.46
N ILE A 38 -5.85 -22.52 0.17
CA ILE A 38 -7.18 -22.11 -0.33
C ILE A 38 -7.05 -21.42 -1.69
N VAL A 39 -6.14 -20.45 -1.82
CA VAL A 39 -5.89 -19.77 -3.10
C VAL A 39 -5.45 -20.76 -4.17
N ASN A 40 -4.52 -21.68 -3.86
CA ASN A 40 -4.06 -22.69 -4.80
C ASN A 40 -5.20 -23.60 -5.32
N LYS A 41 -6.15 -23.95 -4.45
CA LYS A 41 -7.35 -24.72 -4.84
C LYS A 41 -8.28 -23.90 -5.73
N ASN A 42 -8.53 -22.64 -5.35
CA ASN A 42 -9.42 -21.75 -6.09
C ASN A 42 -8.87 -21.38 -7.48
N MET A 43 -7.54 -21.39 -7.65
CA MET A 43 -6.88 -21.14 -8.94
C MET A 43 -7.16 -22.19 -10.02
N VAL A 44 -7.73 -23.35 -9.67
CA VAL A 44 -8.20 -24.35 -10.66
C VAL A 44 -9.38 -23.81 -11.47
N ALA A 45 -10.27 -23.05 -10.84
CA ALA A 45 -11.42 -22.40 -11.44
C ALA A 45 -11.56 -20.99 -10.85
N PRO A 46 -10.77 -20.02 -11.33
CA PRO A 46 -10.68 -18.71 -10.73
C PRO A 46 -12.03 -18.00 -10.79
N THR A 47 -12.54 -17.63 -9.62
CA THR A 47 -13.71 -16.77 -9.43
C THR A 47 -13.26 -15.39 -8.94
N PRO A 48 -14.14 -14.37 -8.97
CA PRO A 48 -13.85 -13.08 -8.36
C PRO A 48 -13.47 -13.16 -6.86
N HIS A 49 -13.87 -14.25 -6.18
CA HIS A 49 -13.64 -14.49 -4.75
C HIS A 49 -12.38 -15.33 -4.46
N THR A 50 -11.58 -15.64 -5.48
CA THR A 50 -10.39 -16.51 -5.38
C THR A 50 -9.41 -16.03 -4.30
N PHE A 51 -9.31 -14.71 -4.12
CA PHE A 51 -8.31 -14.07 -3.27
C PHE A 51 -8.90 -13.42 -2.01
N ASP A 52 -10.19 -13.60 -1.70
CA ASP A 52 -10.86 -12.87 -0.60
C ASP A 52 -10.16 -13.11 0.76
N GLU A 53 -9.82 -14.36 1.07
CA GLU A 53 -9.11 -14.73 2.29
C GLU A 53 -7.69 -14.14 2.34
N ALA A 54 -6.98 -14.16 1.20
CA ALA A 54 -5.63 -13.60 1.10
C ALA A 54 -5.66 -12.07 1.25
N GLN A 55 -6.61 -11.42 0.61
CA GLN A 55 -6.80 -9.98 0.70
C GLN A 55 -7.13 -9.56 2.14
N LEU A 56 -8.00 -10.30 2.84
CA LEU A 56 -8.33 -10.02 4.24
C LEU A 56 -7.12 -10.15 5.16
N GLN A 57 -6.30 -11.18 4.95
CA GLN A 57 -5.08 -11.38 5.72
C GLN A 57 -4.08 -10.24 5.51
N ILE A 58 -3.80 -9.89 4.25
CA ILE A 58 -2.87 -8.79 3.94
C ILE A 58 -3.41 -7.46 4.45
N TYR A 59 -4.71 -7.20 4.30
CA TYR A 59 -5.34 -6.01 4.85
C TYR A 59 -5.14 -5.93 6.37
N THR A 60 -5.39 -7.03 7.08
CA THR A 60 -5.20 -7.10 8.54
C THR A 60 -3.75 -6.87 8.93
N LEU A 61 -2.81 -7.46 8.19
CA LEU A 61 -1.37 -7.28 8.42
C LEU A 61 -0.96 -5.81 8.22
N MET A 62 -1.41 -5.20 7.12
CA MET A 62 -1.16 -3.78 6.86
C MET A 62 -1.77 -2.90 7.94
N HIS A 63 -3.01 -3.16 8.35
CA HIS A 63 -3.70 -2.38 9.37
C HIS A 63 -2.96 -2.41 10.72
N ARG A 64 -2.29 -3.52 11.04
CA ARG A 64 -1.56 -3.68 12.30
C ARG A 64 -0.14 -3.13 12.29
N ASP A 65 0.56 -3.13 11.15
CA ASP A 65 1.96 -2.69 11.07
C ASP A 65 2.16 -1.46 10.17
N SER A 66 1.97 -1.61 8.86
CA SER A 66 2.35 -0.56 7.90
C SER A 66 1.46 0.68 8.02
N TYR A 67 0.17 0.51 8.33
CA TYR A 67 -0.81 1.59 8.45
C TYR A 67 -0.51 2.55 9.62
N PRO A 68 -0.39 2.11 10.89
CA PRO A 68 -0.07 3.02 11.99
C PRO A 68 1.30 3.69 11.81
N ARG A 69 2.26 3.00 11.18
CA ARG A 69 3.58 3.59 10.84
C ARG A 69 3.45 4.67 9.76
N PHE A 70 2.63 4.45 8.74
CA PHE A 70 2.37 5.41 7.69
C PHE A 70 1.72 6.69 8.23
N ILE A 71 0.68 6.57 9.06
CA ILE A 71 0.01 7.74 9.68
C ILE A 71 0.96 8.52 10.60
N ASN A 72 1.89 7.85 11.27
CA ASN A 72 2.88 8.51 12.12
C ASN A 72 4.09 9.09 11.35
N SER A 73 4.25 8.73 10.07
CA SER A 73 5.38 9.16 9.25
C SER A 73 5.35 10.65 8.94
N ALA A 74 6.53 11.22 8.68
CA ALA A 74 6.67 12.62 8.27
C ALA A 74 5.92 12.92 6.97
N LEU A 75 5.88 11.95 6.04
CA LEU A 75 5.20 12.09 4.75
C LEU A 75 3.70 12.34 4.92
N PHE A 76 3.03 11.53 5.74
CA PHE A 76 1.60 11.72 6.01
C PHE A 76 1.34 13.05 6.76
N LYS A 77 2.17 13.36 7.76
CA LYS A 77 2.05 14.60 8.54
C LYS A 77 2.25 15.85 7.69
N GLN A 78 3.18 15.85 6.75
CA GLN A 78 3.40 16.95 5.80
C GLN A 78 2.18 17.16 4.89
N LEU A 79 1.61 16.07 4.36
CA LEU A 79 0.38 16.15 3.55
C LEU A 79 -0.83 16.64 4.37
N ALA A 80 -1.00 16.15 5.60
CA ALA A 80 -2.08 16.58 6.48
C ALA A 80 -1.94 18.05 6.89
N GLN A 81 -0.71 18.52 7.11
CA GLN A 81 -0.44 19.94 7.39
C GLN A 81 -0.70 20.83 6.18
N LEU A 82 -0.39 20.36 4.96
CA LEU A 82 -0.66 21.10 3.74
C LEU A 82 -2.17 21.36 3.53
N GLY A 83 -3.02 20.40 3.93
CA GLY A 83 -4.48 20.58 3.91
C GLY A 83 -5.01 21.56 4.97
N ASN A 84 -4.28 21.76 6.08
CA ASN A 84 -4.67 22.65 7.17
C ASN A 84 -4.19 24.11 7.00
N ASN A 85 -3.30 24.40 6.05
CA ASN A 85 -2.67 25.71 5.89
C ASN A 85 -3.41 26.67 4.95
N ASN A 86 -4.69 26.42 4.62
CA ASN A 86 -5.49 27.30 3.76
C ASN A 86 -6.46 28.22 4.52
N GLY A 87 -6.16 28.53 5.78
CA GLY A 87 -7.00 29.37 6.64
C GLY A 87 -6.20 30.29 7.57
N ASP A 88 -5.79 31.42 7.01
CA ASP A 88 -5.67 32.76 7.64
C ASP A 88 -4.55 33.06 8.68
N GLY A 89 -3.99 34.28 8.53
CA GLY A 89 -3.07 34.96 9.44
C GLY A 89 -1.59 34.88 9.01
N GLY A 90 -0.98 35.86 8.34
CA GLY A 90 -0.96 37.27 8.75
C GLY A 90 0.39 37.59 9.42
N ALA A 91 1.32 38.12 8.63
CA ALA A 91 2.48 38.95 9.00
C ALA A 91 3.20 38.74 10.35
N SER A 92 4.48 38.36 10.28
CA SER A 92 5.51 39.12 11.01
C SER A 92 6.77 39.25 10.17
N ALA A 93 6.96 40.46 9.66
CA ALA A 93 8.25 40.94 9.20
C ALA A 93 9.19 41.04 10.41
N GLY A 94 10.39 40.47 10.28
CA GLY A 94 11.50 40.64 11.19
C GLY A 94 12.79 40.62 10.39
N ALA A 95 13.32 41.81 10.12
CA ALA A 95 14.44 42.06 9.23
C ALA A 95 15.81 41.70 9.84
N SER A 96 16.72 41.30 8.94
CA SER A 96 18.10 41.80 8.79
C SER A 96 19.11 41.78 9.94
N GLY A 97 20.28 41.18 9.65
CA GLY A 97 21.59 41.46 10.25
C GLY A 97 22.17 40.27 11.01
N THR A 98 23.40 39.79 10.87
CA THR A 98 24.61 40.25 10.17
C THR A 98 25.58 39.06 10.14
N ALA A 99 26.37 38.94 9.08
CA ALA A 99 27.46 37.96 8.95
C ALA A 99 28.56 38.16 10.01
N THR A 100 29.20 37.08 10.46
CA THR A 100 30.65 37.04 10.75
C THR A 100 31.19 35.62 10.54
N PRO A 101 32.37 35.46 9.89
CA PRO A 101 33.09 34.20 9.78
C PRO A 101 34.12 34.08 10.91
N THR A 102 34.49 32.87 11.33
CA THR A 102 35.76 32.65 12.05
C THR A 102 36.28 31.26 11.74
N SER A 103 37.40 31.22 11.01
CA SER A 103 38.30 30.08 10.89
C SER A 103 39.19 29.98 12.14
N ALA A 104 39.60 28.76 12.46
CA ALA A 104 40.88 28.44 13.07
C ALA A 104 41.38 27.12 12.46
#